data_AF-A0A2H0QDC6-F1
#
_entry.id   AF-A0A2H0QDC6-F1
#
_cell.length_a   1.000
_cell.length_b   1.000
_cell.length_c   1.000
_cell.angle_alpha   90.00
_cell.angle_beta   90.00
_cell.angle_gamma   90.00
#
_symmetry.space_group_name_H-M   'P 1'
#
loop_
_entity.id
_entity.type
_entity.pdbx_description
1 polymer ?
#
loop_
_entity_poly.entity_id
_entity_poly.type
_entity_poly.pdbx_seq_one_letter_code
_entity_poly.pdbx_strand_id
1 'polypeptide(L)'
;MKTTLLVISLVLTQSLFAANGEIKCSKKVASRHEKKILRDIERLDQLKFSGETSAEDLSILGVDHVDAARMKDWLTDRVQYIIDDSEPIDRLKLDVASRYYVYPEASVFPDMESVASGPVFGFQIPKAERAVTVMSNIGAVLYMAGKSSKQLLQVKIPLSLFKADKVLVNSPRTGIIQIGEGLFMKKFMFNEKEDDAVSNSISRLMTFFHEARHSDGHGKSLGFLHAICPAGHDLAGYSACDRNLNGPYTIGRIMAKEFLNSCDSCSENEKEQIRLGMIESESRVIRKTIIPGKDEGMEISMLRTMIKSYQTLIELTPDGASRQEYQNKIDSMNAQLQNLLAQSGKAVEVPSKFWDANPEGTR
;
A
#
# COMPACT_ATOMS: atom_id res chain seq x y z
N MET A 1 52.50 -35.43 7.76
CA MET A 1 51.20 -35.15 8.39
C MET A 1 50.43 -34.20 7.49
N LYS A 2 49.37 -34.68 6.82
CA LYS A 2 48.51 -33.85 5.96
C LYS A 2 47.19 -33.66 6.70
N THR A 3 46.96 -32.45 7.20
CA THR A 3 45.74 -32.06 7.90
C THR A 3 44.73 -31.61 6.85
N THR A 4 43.79 -32.49 6.51
CA THR A 4 42.65 -32.17 5.65
C THR A 4 41.67 -31.30 6.43
N LEU A 5 41.56 -30.03 6.05
CA LEU A 5 40.61 -29.09 6.63
C LEU A 5 39.22 -29.38 6.04
N LEU A 6 38.33 -29.95 6.85
CA LEU A 6 36.94 -30.21 6.48
C LEU A 6 36.16 -28.90 6.62
N VAL A 7 35.90 -28.20 5.52
CA VAL A 7 34.99 -27.05 5.48
C VAL A 7 33.56 -27.59 5.46
N ILE A 8 32.95 -27.72 6.65
CA ILE A 8 31.52 -27.99 6.79
C ILE A 8 30.80 -26.70 6.40
N SER A 9 30.26 -26.67 5.17
CA SER A 9 29.26 -25.68 4.75
C SER A 9 28.02 -25.88 5.62
N LEU A 10 27.93 -25.12 6.70
CA LEU A 10 26.72 -24.98 7.49
C LEU A 10 25.74 -24.11 6.68
N VAL A 11 25.06 -24.71 5.72
CA VAL A 11 23.85 -24.12 5.13
C VAL A 11 22.80 -24.19 6.23
N LEU A 12 22.79 -23.17 7.08
CA LEU A 12 21.68 -22.87 7.97
C LEU A 12 20.48 -22.55 7.08
N THR A 13 19.66 -23.57 6.83
CA THR A 13 18.29 -23.41 6.34
C THR A 13 17.56 -22.54 7.36
N GLN A 14 17.50 -21.22 7.11
CA GLN A 14 16.68 -20.24 7.82
C GLN A 14 15.18 -20.43 7.49
N SER A 15 14.72 -21.67 7.49
CA SER A 15 13.33 -22.04 7.23
C SER A 15 12.68 -22.48 8.54
N LEU A 16 12.76 -21.64 9.57
CA LEU A 16 12.19 -21.95 10.88
C LEU A 16 11.29 -20.81 11.33
N PHE A 17 10.00 -21.02 11.06
CA PHE A 17 8.84 -20.45 11.73
C PHE A 17 8.69 -18.94 11.63
N ALA A 18 7.89 -18.49 10.65
CA ALA A 18 7.06 -17.32 10.87
C ALA A 18 6.25 -17.59 12.15
N ALA A 19 6.66 -16.98 13.26
CA ALA A 19 5.83 -16.98 14.44
C ALA A 19 4.51 -16.32 14.04
N ASN A 20 3.41 -17.10 14.09
CA ASN A 20 2.03 -16.63 14.00
C ASN A 20 1.79 -15.63 15.14
N GLY A 21 2.31 -14.42 14.95
CA GLY A 21 2.24 -13.33 15.90
C GLY A 21 0.83 -12.78 15.87
N GLU A 22 0.19 -12.77 17.03
CA GLU A 22 -1.08 -12.06 17.25
C GLU A 22 -0.92 -10.58 16.86
N ILE A 23 -1.87 -10.04 16.10
CA ILE A 23 -1.96 -8.62 15.78
C ILE A 23 -2.21 -7.84 17.08
N LYS A 24 -1.38 -6.84 17.37
CA LYS A 24 -1.45 -6.07 18.62
C LYS A 24 -2.02 -4.68 18.37
N CYS A 25 -3.03 -4.30 19.14
CA CYS A 25 -3.57 -2.94 19.13
C CYS A 25 -2.84 -2.06 20.14
N SER A 26 -2.52 -0.82 19.74
CA SER A 26 -2.11 0.24 20.66
C SER A 26 -3.25 0.51 21.65
N LYS A 27 -2.92 0.77 22.92
CA LYS A 27 -3.90 1.16 23.95
C LYS A 27 -4.69 2.43 23.63
N LYS A 28 -4.21 3.20 22.65
CA LYS A 28 -4.89 4.43 22.18
C LYS A 28 -6.01 4.13 21.18
N VAL A 29 -6.01 2.95 20.56
CA VAL A 29 -7.16 2.48 19.79
C VAL A 29 -8.33 2.35 20.75
N ALA A 30 -9.44 3.02 20.44
CA ALA A 30 -10.62 2.93 21.28
C ALA A 30 -11.06 1.46 21.44
N SER A 31 -11.32 1.01 22.67
CA SER A 31 -11.62 -0.41 22.96
C SER A 31 -12.77 -0.98 22.11
N ARG A 32 -13.76 -0.15 21.73
CA ARG A 32 -14.83 -0.56 20.81
C ARG A 32 -14.35 -0.84 19.38
N HIS A 33 -13.36 -0.11 18.89
CA HIS A 33 -12.76 -0.29 17.57
C HIS A 33 -11.84 -1.51 17.58
N GLU A 34 -11.02 -1.66 18.62
CA GLU A 34 -10.19 -2.84 18.85
C GLU A 34 -11.04 -4.13 18.83
N LYS A 35 -12.13 -4.18 19.62
CA LYS A 35 -13.03 -5.35 19.64
C LYS A 35 -13.61 -5.68 18.26
N LYS A 36 -13.98 -4.67 17.48
CA LYS A 36 -14.50 -4.87 16.11
C LYS A 36 -13.43 -5.44 15.20
N ILE A 37 -12.24 -4.86 15.20
CA ILE A 37 -11.12 -5.33 14.38
C ILE A 37 -10.75 -6.77 14.72
N LEU A 38 -10.61 -7.09 16.00
CA LEU A 38 -10.28 -8.44 16.43
C LEU A 38 -11.37 -9.43 16.02
N ARG A 39 -12.66 -9.06 16.18
CA ARG A 39 -13.77 -9.87 15.67
C ARG A 39 -13.73 -10.04 14.16
N ASP A 40 -13.38 -9.00 13.40
CA ASP A 40 -13.30 -9.10 11.94
C ASP A 40 -12.16 -10.06 11.53
N ILE A 41 -11.01 -9.99 12.20
CA ILE A 41 -9.90 -10.93 11.98
C ILE A 41 -10.29 -12.37 12.37
N GLU A 42 -10.95 -12.56 13.51
CA GLU A 42 -11.49 -13.87 13.92
C GLU A 42 -12.54 -14.39 12.94
N ARG A 43 -13.29 -13.50 12.29
CA ARG A 43 -14.29 -13.88 11.29
C ARG A 43 -13.65 -14.50 10.04
N LEU A 44 -12.39 -14.22 9.72
CA LEU A 44 -11.68 -14.94 8.65
C LEU A 44 -11.73 -16.45 8.88
N ASP A 45 -11.61 -16.92 10.12
CA ASP A 45 -11.68 -18.35 10.47
C ASP A 45 -13.07 -18.97 10.21
N GLN A 46 -14.10 -18.14 10.09
CA GLN A 46 -15.49 -18.55 9.89
C GLN A 46 -15.92 -18.50 8.42
N LEU A 47 -15.15 -17.84 7.55
CA LEU A 47 -15.48 -17.70 6.14
C LEU A 47 -15.17 -18.99 5.39
N LYS A 48 -16.12 -19.41 4.55
CA LYS A 48 -15.99 -20.59 3.69
C LYS A 48 -15.62 -20.15 2.28
N PHE A 49 -14.32 -20.04 2.05
CA PHE A 49 -13.77 -19.75 0.73
C PHE A 49 -14.12 -20.88 -0.24
N SER A 50 -14.51 -20.49 -1.47
CA SER A 50 -14.92 -21.45 -2.50
C SER A 50 -13.78 -22.35 -2.97
N GLY A 51 -12.53 -21.88 -2.86
CA GLY A 51 -11.36 -22.53 -3.43
C GLY A 51 -11.25 -22.39 -4.96
N GLU A 52 -12.19 -21.70 -5.62
CA GLU A 52 -12.21 -21.49 -7.08
C GLU A 52 -11.40 -20.27 -7.53
N THR A 53 -10.36 -19.91 -6.78
CA THR A 53 -9.47 -18.80 -7.09
C THR A 53 -8.63 -19.11 -8.32
N SER A 54 -8.51 -18.18 -9.26
CA SER A 54 -7.76 -18.41 -10.50
C SER A 54 -6.25 -18.58 -10.22
N ALA A 55 -5.55 -19.32 -11.07
CA ALA A 55 -4.09 -19.50 -10.93
C ALA A 55 -3.32 -18.17 -10.94
N GLU A 56 -3.81 -17.18 -11.69
CA GLU A 56 -3.25 -15.82 -11.71
C GLU A 56 -3.45 -15.13 -10.35
N ASP A 57 -4.67 -15.15 -9.80
CA ASP A 57 -4.97 -14.56 -8.49
C ASP A 57 -4.16 -15.23 -7.36
N LEU A 58 -4.01 -16.56 -7.40
CA LEU A 58 -3.16 -17.32 -6.48
C LEU A 58 -1.69 -16.89 -6.56
N SER A 59 -1.17 -16.70 -7.78
CA SER A 59 0.18 -16.18 -8.00
C SER A 59 0.36 -14.74 -7.49
N ILE A 60 -0.67 -13.89 -7.60
CA ILE A 60 -0.64 -12.50 -7.11
C ILE A 60 -0.60 -12.46 -5.58
N LEU A 61 -1.39 -13.31 -4.94
CA LEU A 61 -1.43 -13.48 -3.49
C LEU A 61 -0.16 -14.13 -2.95
N GLY A 62 0.52 -14.95 -3.76
CA GLY A 62 1.67 -15.74 -3.33
C GLY A 62 1.26 -16.93 -2.46
N VAL A 63 0.13 -17.56 -2.79
CA VAL A 63 -0.41 -18.74 -2.09
C VAL A 63 -0.79 -19.81 -3.12
N ASP A 64 -0.91 -21.05 -2.67
CA ASP A 64 -1.28 -22.20 -3.49
C ASP A 64 -2.79 -22.46 -3.54
N HIS A 65 -3.53 -21.99 -2.53
CA HIS A 65 -4.99 -21.97 -2.47
C HIS A 65 -5.47 -20.86 -1.52
N VAL A 66 -6.74 -20.50 -1.63
CA VAL A 66 -7.40 -19.56 -0.71
C VAL A 66 -8.28 -20.34 0.26
N ASP A 67 -7.93 -20.29 1.54
CA ASP A 67 -8.77 -20.71 2.66
C ASP A 67 -8.60 -19.77 3.85
N ALA A 68 -9.43 -20.00 4.88
CA ALA A 68 -9.47 -19.17 6.08
C ALA A 68 -8.12 -19.08 6.81
N ALA A 69 -7.47 -20.23 7.03
CA ALA A 69 -6.21 -20.30 7.76
C ALA A 69 -5.11 -19.60 6.98
N ARG A 70 -5.01 -19.87 5.67
CA ARG A 70 -4.00 -19.28 4.78
C ARG A 70 -4.17 -17.77 4.67
N MET A 71 -5.39 -17.27 4.55
CA MET A 71 -5.64 -15.83 4.43
C MET A 71 -5.38 -15.09 5.75
N LYS A 72 -5.65 -15.74 6.88
CA LYS A 72 -5.26 -15.22 8.20
C LYS A 72 -3.74 -15.19 8.37
N ASP A 73 -3.03 -16.25 7.98
CA ASP A 73 -1.56 -16.28 7.98
C ASP A 73 -1.01 -15.20 7.03
N TRP A 74 -1.59 -15.04 5.84
CA TRP A 74 -1.19 -14.02 4.87
C TRP A 74 -1.31 -12.61 5.45
N LEU A 75 -2.43 -12.32 6.12
CA LEU A 75 -2.69 -11.02 6.73
C LEU A 75 -1.78 -10.78 7.94
N THR A 76 -1.64 -11.76 8.82
CA THR A 76 -0.82 -11.64 10.03
C THR A 76 0.68 -11.61 9.72
N ASP A 77 1.16 -12.19 8.63
CA ASP A 77 2.55 -12.02 8.19
C ASP A 77 2.88 -10.55 7.83
N ARG A 78 1.87 -9.79 7.40
CA ARG A 78 2.01 -8.41 6.90
C ARG A 78 1.58 -7.34 7.88
N VAL A 79 0.64 -7.66 8.78
CA VAL A 79 0.10 -6.74 9.78
C VAL A 79 0.43 -7.29 11.17
N GLN A 80 1.09 -6.47 11.98
CA GLN A 80 1.54 -6.83 13.33
C GLN A 80 1.02 -5.86 14.39
N TYR A 81 0.91 -4.59 14.03
CA TYR A 81 0.52 -3.53 14.95
C TYR A 81 -0.57 -2.66 14.34
N ILE A 82 -1.56 -2.32 15.16
CA ILE A 82 -2.62 -1.38 14.82
C ILE A 82 -2.55 -0.19 15.76
N ILE A 83 -2.48 1.03 15.21
CA ILE A 83 -2.49 2.28 15.96
C ILE A 83 -3.63 3.18 15.51
N ASP A 84 -3.99 4.15 16.35
CA ASP A 84 -5.07 5.10 16.08
C ASP A 84 -4.54 6.37 15.37
N ASP A 85 -5.33 7.00 14.51
CA ASP A 85 -4.96 8.23 13.81
C ASP A 85 -4.91 9.48 14.71
N SER A 86 -5.38 9.38 15.95
CA SER A 86 -5.09 10.37 17.00
C SER A 86 -3.59 10.49 17.35
N GLU A 87 -2.77 9.52 16.89
CA GLU A 87 -1.31 9.56 16.89
C GLU A 87 -0.77 9.77 15.46
N PRO A 88 -0.90 10.98 14.87
CA PRO A 88 -0.33 11.24 13.56
C PRO A 88 1.19 10.98 13.57
N ILE A 89 1.76 10.68 12.40
CA ILE A 89 3.16 10.23 12.26
C ILE A 89 4.15 11.18 12.95
N ASP A 90 3.92 12.50 12.87
CA ASP A 90 4.74 13.54 13.50
C ASP A 90 4.68 13.54 15.05
N ARG A 91 3.66 12.90 15.63
CA ARG A 91 3.49 12.73 17.08
C ARG A 91 3.86 11.33 17.56
N LEU A 92 4.20 10.40 16.66
CA LEU A 92 4.72 9.10 17.05
C LEU A 92 6.04 9.28 17.79
N LYS A 93 6.22 8.51 18.87
CA LYS A 93 7.49 8.47 19.59
C LYS A 93 8.48 7.65 18.78
N LEU A 94 9.11 8.33 17.82
CA LEU A 94 10.15 7.81 16.95
C LEU A 94 11.52 8.07 17.58
N ASP A 95 12.25 6.99 17.84
CA ASP A 95 13.63 7.00 18.29
C ASP A 95 14.55 6.53 17.15
N VAL A 96 15.80 7.00 17.12
CA VAL A 96 16.83 6.47 16.21
C VAL A 96 17.58 5.35 16.94
N ALA A 97 17.29 4.10 16.59
CA ALA A 97 17.95 2.94 17.18
C ALA A 97 19.39 2.77 16.68
N SER A 98 19.65 3.08 15.40
CA SER A 98 20.98 3.05 14.82
C SER A 98 21.16 4.14 13.76
N ARG A 99 22.33 4.79 13.75
CA ARG A 99 22.74 5.72 12.68
C ARG A 99 23.61 4.98 11.68
N TYR A 100 23.54 5.38 10.41
CA TYR A 100 24.27 4.74 9.31
C TYR A 100 23.86 3.27 9.11
N TYR A 101 22.59 2.96 9.37
CA TYR A 101 22.05 1.63 9.09
C TYR A 101 21.99 1.41 7.57
N VAL A 102 22.47 0.25 7.13
CA VAL A 102 22.50 -0.12 5.71
C VAL A 102 21.28 -0.98 5.41
N TYR A 103 20.28 -0.36 4.78
CA TYR A 103 19.11 -1.08 4.28
C TYR A 103 19.46 -1.89 3.03
N PRO A 104 18.74 -2.99 2.74
CA PRO A 104 18.78 -3.62 1.43
C PRO A 104 18.45 -2.60 0.33
N GLU A 105 19.01 -2.76 -0.87
CA GLU A 105 18.73 -1.85 -2.00
C GLU A 105 18.83 -0.35 -1.61
N ALA A 106 19.81 0.02 -0.77
CA ALA A 106 19.84 1.31 -0.04
C ALA A 106 19.65 2.56 -0.91
N SER A 107 20.03 2.51 -2.19
CA SER A 107 19.92 3.60 -3.16
C SER A 107 18.74 3.50 -4.11
N VAL A 108 17.91 2.47 -4.00
CA VAL A 108 16.74 2.25 -4.87
C VAL A 108 15.46 2.57 -4.10
N PHE A 109 14.71 3.54 -4.62
CA PHE A 109 13.43 3.98 -4.08
C PHE A 109 12.31 3.78 -5.11
N PRO A 110 11.06 3.59 -4.66
CA PRO A 110 9.92 3.55 -5.56
C PRO A 110 9.77 4.89 -6.27
N ASP A 111 9.20 4.85 -7.47
CA ASP A 111 8.90 6.08 -8.20
C ASP A 111 7.71 6.76 -7.50
N MET A 112 7.99 7.83 -6.74
CA MET A 112 6.95 8.61 -6.08
C MET A 112 6.37 9.60 -7.09
N GLU A 113 5.11 9.40 -7.45
CA GLU A 113 4.34 10.37 -8.21
C GLU A 113 3.75 11.38 -7.23
N SER A 114 4.18 12.64 -7.30
CA SER A 114 3.55 13.68 -6.50
C SER A 114 2.28 14.17 -7.17
N VAL A 115 1.23 14.30 -6.37
CA VAL A 115 0.02 15.00 -6.78
C VAL A 115 0.42 16.44 -7.10
N ALA A 116 0.17 16.89 -8.32
CA ALA A 116 0.35 18.28 -8.69
C ALA A 116 -0.40 19.13 -7.65
N SER A 117 0.32 19.87 -6.81
CA SER A 117 -0.28 20.71 -5.76
C SER A 117 -0.98 21.96 -6.30
N GLY A 118 -1.37 21.96 -7.58
CA GLY A 118 -2.01 23.05 -8.29
C GLY A 118 -3.41 22.70 -8.80
N PRO A 119 -4.29 23.70 -8.98
CA PRO A 119 -5.59 23.50 -9.59
C PRO A 119 -5.41 22.99 -11.01
N VAL A 120 -5.74 21.72 -11.24
CA VAL A 120 -5.80 21.13 -12.57
C VAL A 120 -6.98 21.79 -13.30
N PHE A 121 -6.69 22.68 -14.26
CA PHE A 121 -7.62 23.22 -15.26
C PHE A 121 -9.00 23.68 -14.75
N GLY A 122 -9.09 24.81 -14.04
CA GLY A 122 -10.36 25.51 -13.80
C GLY A 122 -11.42 24.76 -12.98
N PHE A 123 -11.20 23.48 -12.66
CA PHE A 123 -11.90 22.76 -11.63
C PHE A 123 -11.31 23.21 -10.30
N GLN A 124 -12.04 24.08 -9.61
CA GLN A 124 -11.88 24.15 -8.17
C GLN A 124 -12.18 22.75 -7.66
N ILE A 125 -11.15 22.02 -7.21
CA ILE A 125 -11.36 20.87 -6.34
C ILE A 125 -12.23 21.45 -5.21
N PRO A 126 -13.51 21.02 -5.09
CA PRO A 126 -14.38 21.51 -4.03
C PRO A 126 -13.56 21.40 -2.75
N LYS A 127 -13.45 22.47 -1.93
CA LYS A 127 -12.73 22.45 -0.65
C LYS A 127 -13.02 21.10 -0.02
N ALA A 128 -12.06 20.18 -0.07
CA ALA A 128 -12.36 18.79 0.18
C ALA A 128 -12.96 18.76 1.58
N GLU A 129 -14.21 18.28 1.68
CA GLU A 129 -14.76 17.92 2.98
C GLU A 129 -13.67 17.10 3.66
N ARG A 130 -13.31 17.48 4.89
CA ARG A 130 -12.11 17.00 5.60
C ARG A 130 -11.85 15.54 5.25
N ALA A 131 -10.75 15.28 4.53
CA ALA A 131 -10.38 13.93 4.15
C ALA A 131 -10.31 13.08 5.43
N VAL A 132 -11.10 12.02 5.48
CA VAL A 132 -11.16 11.14 6.63
C VAL A 132 -10.26 9.95 6.37
N THR A 133 -9.30 9.71 7.25
CA THR A 133 -8.46 8.52 7.20
C THR A 133 -9.32 7.29 7.45
N VAL A 134 -9.26 6.31 6.53
CA VAL A 134 -9.85 4.98 6.75
C VAL A 134 -8.78 4.10 7.39
N MET A 135 -7.69 3.87 6.67
CA MET A 135 -6.55 3.09 7.11
C MET A 135 -5.29 3.53 6.34
N SER A 136 -4.11 3.33 6.90
CA SER A 136 -2.84 3.60 6.22
C SER A 136 -1.72 2.71 6.76
N ASN A 137 -0.95 2.09 5.88
CA ASN A 137 0.27 1.37 6.25
C ASN A 137 1.44 2.34 6.51
N ILE A 138 1.53 2.82 7.75
CA ILE A 138 2.62 3.71 8.16
C ILE A 138 3.95 2.95 8.33
N GLY A 139 3.94 1.63 8.43
CA GLY A 139 5.14 0.80 8.50
C GLY A 139 6.04 1.01 7.27
N ALA A 140 5.46 0.95 6.07
CA ALA A 140 6.16 1.23 4.82
C ALA A 140 6.69 2.66 4.74
N VAL A 141 5.89 3.64 5.19
CA VAL A 141 6.28 5.05 5.23
C VAL A 141 7.49 5.27 6.14
N LEU A 142 7.45 4.72 7.36
CA LEU A 142 8.54 4.80 8.32
C LEU A 142 9.79 4.05 7.83
N TYR A 143 9.63 2.91 7.15
CA TYR A 143 10.74 2.20 6.54
C TYR A 143 11.44 3.06 5.48
N MET A 144 10.68 3.69 4.58
CA MET A 144 11.23 4.59 3.56
C MET A 144 11.93 5.80 4.18
N ALA A 145 11.37 6.38 5.25
CA ALA A 145 11.99 7.49 5.98
C ALA A 145 13.31 7.09 6.66
N GLY A 146 13.38 5.89 7.25
CA GLY A 146 14.61 5.34 7.78
C GLY A 146 15.65 5.08 6.68
N LYS A 147 15.21 4.50 5.57
CA LYS A 147 16.04 4.21 4.39
C LYS A 147 16.66 5.48 3.78
N SER A 148 15.86 6.53 3.57
CA SER A 148 16.35 7.79 3.01
C SER A 148 17.34 8.52 3.94
N SER A 149 17.09 8.47 5.25
CA SER A 149 17.96 9.09 6.26
C SER A 149 19.14 8.21 6.70
N LYS A 150 19.24 6.97 6.21
CA LYS A 150 20.21 5.95 6.65
C LYS A 150 20.17 5.72 8.17
N GLN A 151 18.97 5.71 8.74
CA GLN A 151 18.73 5.51 10.17
C GLN A 151 17.78 4.36 10.38
N LEU A 152 18.11 3.45 11.31
CA LEU A 152 17.15 2.47 11.77
C LEU A 152 16.20 3.14 12.76
N LEU A 153 14.97 3.37 12.34
CA LEU A 153 13.93 3.94 13.18
C LEU A 153 13.36 2.90 14.15
N GLN A 154 12.99 3.35 15.35
CA GLN A 154 12.29 2.59 16.36
C GLN A 154 11.02 3.32 16.77
N VAL A 155 9.88 2.62 16.76
CA VAL A 155 8.59 3.14 17.20
C VAL A 155 8.26 2.56 18.57
N LYS A 156 7.87 3.40 19.52
CA LYS A 156 7.32 2.94 20.80
C LYS A 156 5.80 2.85 20.73
N ILE A 157 5.26 1.63 20.69
CA ILE A 157 3.82 1.36 20.62
C ILE A 157 3.30 1.00 22.02
N PRO A 158 2.47 1.85 22.66
CA PRO A 158 1.95 1.55 23.98
C PRO A 158 0.85 0.49 23.91
N LEU A 159 1.05 -0.68 24.52
CA LEU A 159 0.07 -1.77 24.51
C LEU A 159 -0.85 -1.75 25.75
N SER A 160 -0.36 -1.22 26.88
CA SER A 160 -1.16 -1.04 28.08
C SER A 160 -0.65 0.13 28.92
N LEU A 161 -1.20 0.32 30.13
CA LEU A 161 -0.72 1.38 31.03
C LEU A 161 0.78 1.25 31.34
N PHE A 162 1.27 0.02 31.51
CA PHE A 162 2.64 -0.28 31.93
C PHE A 162 3.47 -1.05 30.89
N LYS A 163 2.87 -1.44 29.75
CA LYS A 163 3.53 -2.17 28.68
C LYS A 163 3.60 -1.35 27.40
N ALA A 164 4.76 -1.34 26.76
CA ALA A 164 4.95 -0.80 25.42
C ALA A 164 5.97 -1.68 24.67
N ASP A 165 5.69 -1.92 23.39
CA ASP A 165 6.65 -2.57 22.49
C ASP A 165 7.55 -1.49 21.87
N LYS A 166 8.82 -1.82 21.69
CA LYS A 166 9.79 -1.03 20.94
C LYS A 166 10.06 -1.73 19.62
N VAL A 167 9.45 -1.23 18.55
CA VAL A 167 9.41 -1.90 17.26
C VAL A 167 10.46 -1.28 16.35
N LEU A 168 11.42 -2.09 15.88
CA LEU A 168 12.41 -1.66 14.89
C LEU A 168 11.78 -1.70 13.50
N VAL A 169 11.97 -0.65 12.71
CA VAL A 169 11.45 -0.54 11.34
C VAL A 169 12.55 -0.86 10.33
N ASN A 170 12.89 -2.14 10.27
CA ASN A 170 13.92 -2.72 9.39
C ASN A 170 13.34 -3.40 8.14
N SER A 171 12.01 -3.43 7.98
CA SER A 171 11.30 -3.93 6.80
C SER A 171 9.91 -3.27 6.69
N PRO A 172 9.31 -3.13 5.51
CA PRO A 172 7.89 -2.77 5.40
C PRO A 172 6.95 -3.78 6.10
N ARG A 173 7.37 -5.04 6.22
CA ARG A 173 6.69 -6.10 7.00
C ARG A 173 6.81 -5.96 8.52
N THR A 174 7.40 -4.88 9.02
CA THR A 174 7.16 -4.46 10.40
C THR A 174 5.65 -4.26 10.64
N GLY A 175 4.87 -3.94 9.60
CA GLY A 175 3.42 -4.17 9.59
C GLY A 175 2.64 -3.29 10.55
N ILE A 176 2.91 -1.98 10.53
CA ILE A 176 2.25 -1.00 11.39
C ILE A 176 1.16 -0.30 10.58
N ILE A 177 -0.09 -0.59 10.92
CA ILE A 177 -1.27 -0.02 10.30
C ILE A 177 -1.85 1.06 11.21
N GLN A 178 -2.11 2.24 10.67
CA GLN A 178 -2.87 3.29 11.32
C GLN A 178 -4.32 3.21 10.86
N ILE A 179 -5.27 3.18 11.80
CA ILE A 179 -6.71 3.23 11.51
C ILE A 179 -7.25 4.61 11.85
N GLY A 180 -8.18 5.10 11.04
CA GLY A 180 -8.91 6.34 11.33
C GLY A 180 -10.39 6.12 11.54
N GLU A 181 -11.09 7.19 11.89
CA GLU A 181 -12.54 7.13 12.16
C GLU A 181 -13.35 6.67 10.94
N GLY A 182 -12.83 6.91 9.73
CA GLY A 182 -13.44 6.53 8.45
C GLY A 182 -13.77 5.04 8.37
N LEU A 183 -12.95 4.18 8.97
CA LEU A 183 -13.16 2.73 9.02
C LEU A 183 -14.45 2.32 9.76
N PHE A 184 -15.01 3.20 10.59
CA PHE A 184 -16.18 2.94 11.43
C PHE A 184 -17.33 3.92 11.20
N MET A 185 -17.27 4.79 10.19
CA MET A 185 -18.37 5.71 9.88
C MET A 185 -19.50 4.97 9.19
N LYS A 186 -20.74 5.17 9.68
CA LYS A 186 -21.94 4.54 9.11
C LYS A 186 -22.10 4.77 7.61
N LYS A 187 -21.81 5.97 7.11
CA LYS A 187 -21.93 6.31 5.68
C LYS A 187 -20.99 5.54 4.74
N PHE A 188 -19.99 4.84 5.30
CA PHE A 188 -19.05 4.00 4.56
C PHE A 188 -19.28 2.50 4.83
N MET A 189 -20.30 2.15 5.62
CA MET A 189 -20.67 0.76 5.91
C MET A 189 -21.61 0.22 4.84
N PHE A 190 -21.44 -1.04 4.45
CA PHE A 190 -22.37 -1.73 3.54
C PHE A 190 -23.76 -1.92 4.17
N ASN A 191 -23.83 -2.01 5.49
CA ASN A 191 -25.06 -2.05 6.27
C ASN A 191 -25.05 -0.98 7.36
N GLU A 192 -25.69 0.15 7.10
CA GLU A 192 -25.73 1.29 8.02
C GLU A 192 -26.59 1.04 9.28
N LYS A 193 -27.48 0.03 9.22
CA LYS A 193 -28.45 -0.28 10.28
C LYS A 193 -27.86 -1.21 11.33
N GLU A 194 -26.98 -2.12 10.90
CA GLU A 194 -26.36 -3.13 11.75
C GLU A 194 -24.84 -3.04 11.66
N ASP A 195 -24.25 -2.30 12.60
CA ASP A 195 -22.82 -2.05 12.72
C ASP A 195 -21.97 -3.34 12.72
N ASP A 196 -22.53 -4.41 13.26
CA ASP A 196 -21.91 -5.72 13.41
C ASP A 196 -22.19 -6.72 12.29
N ALA A 197 -22.87 -6.27 11.22
CA ALA A 197 -23.16 -7.09 10.05
C ALA A 197 -21.89 -7.72 9.46
N VAL A 198 -22.06 -8.93 8.89
CA VAL A 198 -20.98 -9.66 8.21
C VAL A 198 -20.41 -8.84 7.06
N SER A 199 -21.27 -8.17 6.29
CA SER A 199 -20.89 -7.27 5.20
C SER A 199 -19.96 -6.13 5.63
N ASN A 200 -20.21 -5.53 6.80
CA ASN A 200 -19.35 -4.49 7.37
C ASN A 200 -17.99 -5.05 7.81
N SER A 201 -17.97 -6.29 8.31
CA SER A 201 -16.73 -6.99 8.64
C SER A 201 -15.90 -7.25 7.38
N ILE A 202 -16.56 -7.72 6.31
CA ILE A 202 -15.96 -7.94 4.98
C ILE A 202 -15.36 -6.65 4.42
N SER A 203 -16.11 -5.53 4.45
CA SER A 203 -15.62 -4.23 4.00
C SER A 203 -14.32 -3.82 4.69
N ARG A 204 -14.27 -3.92 6.03
CA ARG A 204 -13.06 -3.61 6.81
C ARG A 204 -11.92 -4.58 6.51
N LEU A 205 -12.20 -5.87 6.35
CA LEU A 205 -11.20 -6.87 5.95
C LEU A 205 -10.63 -6.57 4.55
N MET A 206 -11.46 -6.19 3.58
CA MET A 206 -10.98 -5.77 2.25
C MET A 206 -9.94 -4.65 2.37
N THR A 207 -10.21 -3.63 3.20
CA THR A 207 -9.25 -2.57 3.50
C THR A 207 -7.98 -3.09 4.18
N PHE A 208 -8.08 -4.03 5.13
CA PHE A 208 -6.91 -4.64 5.75
C PHE A 208 -6.02 -5.36 4.74
N PHE A 209 -6.59 -6.15 3.82
CA PHE A 209 -5.82 -6.86 2.80
C PHE A 209 -5.16 -5.89 1.80
N HIS A 210 -5.85 -4.81 1.44
CA HIS A 210 -5.28 -3.70 0.68
C HIS A 210 -4.06 -3.12 1.40
N GLU A 211 -4.23 -2.68 2.65
CA GLU A 211 -3.16 -2.03 3.42
C GLU A 211 -2.01 -2.98 3.76
N ALA A 212 -2.31 -4.26 3.96
CA ALA A 212 -1.30 -5.30 4.16
C ALA A 212 -0.40 -5.46 2.92
N ARG A 213 -0.91 -5.24 1.70
CA ARG A 213 -0.08 -5.28 0.49
C ARG A 213 0.98 -4.18 0.46
N HIS A 214 0.74 -3.04 1.11
CA HIS A 214 1.76 -2.01 1.28
C HIS A 214 2.92 -2.45 2.20
N SER A 215 2.85 -3.60 2.87
CA SER A 215 3.99 -4.20 3.58
C SER A 215 4.89 -5.07 2.71
N ASP A 216 4.57 -5.23 1.41
CA ASP A 216 5.35 -6.00 0.45
C ASP A 216 6.20 -5.10 -0.47
N GLY A 217 6.98 -5.74 -1.35
CA GLY A 217 7.77 -5.10 -2.40
C GLY A 217 9.16 -4.67 -1.95
N HIS A 218 10.02 -4.38 -2.94
CA HIS A 218 11.41 -3.96 -2.74
C HIS A 218 11.89 -3.03 -3.85
N GLY A 219 12.92 -2.23 -3.56
CA GLY A 219 13.51 -1.30 -4.51
C GLY A 219 12.46 -0.39 -5.14
N LYS A 220 12.12 -0.62 -6.41
CA LYS A 220 11.13 0.17 -7.17
C LYS A 220 9.67 -0.16 -6.84
N SER A 221 9.39 -1.35 -6.30
CA SER A 221 8.04 -1.75 -5.85
C SER A 221 7.83 -1.57 -4.35
N LEU A 222 8.81 -1.01 -3.64
CA LEU A 222 8.80 -0.87 -2.18
C LEU A 222 7.50 -0.23 -1.69
N GLY A 223 6.75 -0.98 -0.88
CA GLY A 223 5.50 -0.55 -0.29
C GLY A 223 4.34 -0.41 -1.27
N PHE A 224 4.49 -0.84 -2.53
CA PHE A 224 3.48 -0.75 -3.58
C PHE A 224 2.70 0.58 -3.58
N LEU A 225 3.43 1.70 -3.63
CA LEU A 225 2.81 3.02 -3.57
C LEU A 225 1.82 3.24 -4.71
N HIS A 226 0.72 3.93 -4.40
CA HIS A 226 -0.26 4.30 -5.40
C HIS A 226 0.30 5.32 -6.40
N ALA A 227 -0.03 5.08 -7.66
CA ALA A 227 0.18 5.96 -8.77
C ALA A 227 -0.93 7.02 -8.86
N ILE A 228 -0.64 8.09 -9.59
CA ILE A 228 -1.66 9.06 -9.98
C ILE A 228 -2.58 8.40 -11.01
N CYS A 229 -3.88 8.44 -10.74
CA CYS A 229 -4.86 7.96 -11.69
C CYS A 229 -4.81 8.79 -12.99
N PRO A 230 -4.91 8.13 -14.16
CA PRO A 230 -4.78 8.77 -15.45
C PRO A 230 -5.97 9.70 -15.74
N ALA A 231 -5.80 10.59 -16.72
CA ALA A 231 -6.88 11.42 -17.23
C ALA A 231 -8.06 10.54 -17.71
N GLY A 232 -9.29 10.98 -17.46
CA GLY A 232 -10.51 10.24 -17.77
C GLY A 232 -10.95 9.22 -16.71
N HIS A 233 -10.15 8.99 -15.67
CA HIS A 233 -10.58 8.24 -14.48
C HIS A 233 -11.34 9.16 -13.50
N ASP A 234 -12.29 8.62 -12.73
CA ASP A 234 -13.08 9.40 -11.74
C ASP A 234 -12.20 10.04 -10.65
N LEU A 235 -11.04 9.45 -10.40
CA LEU A 235 -10.00 9.93 -9.48
C LEU A 235 -8.78 10.51 -10.19
N ALA A 236 -8.92 10.96 -11.44
CA ALA A 236 -7.81 11.53 -12.22
C ALA A 236 -7.05 12.60 -11.41
N GLY A 237 -5.72 12.47 -11.38
CA GLY A 237 -4.85 13.39 -10.64
C GLY A 237 -4.59 13.00 -9.18
N TYR A 238 -5.34 12.06 -8.60
CA TYR A 238 -5.09 11.58 -7.23
C TYR A 238 -4.18 10.35 -7.22
N SER A 239 -3.31 10.24 -6.20
CA SER A 239 -2.52 9.03 -5.92
C SER A 239 -3.42 7.95 -5.31
N ALA A 240 -4.22 7.33 -6.17
CA ALA A 240 -5.30 6.42 -5.79
C ALA A 240 -5.48 5.26 -6.79
N CYS A 241 -4.46 4.99 -7.61
CA CYS A 241 -4.45 3.91 -8.59
C CYS A 241 -3.18 3.05 -8.46
N ASP A 242 -3.19 1.85 -9.02
CA ASP A 242 -2.02 0.97 -9.08
C ASP A 242 -1.43 0.95 -10.49
N ARG A 243 -0.13 1.22 -10.62
CA ARG A 243 0.62 1.06 -11.89
C ARG A 243 0.84 -0.41 -12.27
N ASN A 244 0.75 -1.30 -11.30
CA ASN A 244 1.12 -2.70 -11.45
C ASN A 244 -0.11 -3.60 -11.30
N LEU A 245 -0.03 -4.77 -11.91
CA LEU A 245 -1.14 -5.73 -11.96
C LEU A 245 -1.28 -6.55 -10.67
N ASN A 246 -0.45 -6.29 -9.66
CA ASN A 246 -0.46 -6.98 -8.37
C ASN A 246 -0.34 -5.99 -7.21
N GLY A 247 -0.99 -4.84 -7.33
CA GLY A 247 -0.97 -3.80 -6.31
C GLY A 247 -2.04 -4.01 -5.23
N PRO A 248 -2.10 -3.12 -4.23
CA PRO A 248 -3.08 -3.14 -3.15
C PRO A 248 -4.53 -3.23 -3.64
N TYR A 249 -4.92 -2.47 -4.67
CA TYR A 249 -6.28 -2.56 -5.23
C TYR A 249 -6.53 -3.88 -5.95
N THR A 250 -5.49 -4.48 -6.53
CA THR A 250 -5.63 -5.84 -7.09
C THR A 250 -5.92 -6.84 -5.97
N ILE A 251 -5.21 -6.76 -4.84
CA ILE A 251 -5.45 -7.60 -3.67
C ILE A 251 -6.86 -7.36 -3.12
N GLY A 252 -7.27 -6.10 -2.98
CA GLY A 252 -8.62 -5.71 -2.58
C GLY A 252 -9.70 -6.34 -3.46
N ARG A 253 -9.54 -6.28 -4.80
CA ARG A 253 -10.44 -6.92 -5.77
C ARG A 253 -10.51 -8.43 -5.59
N ILE A 254 -9.36 -9.11 -5.48
CA ILE A 254 -9.31 -10.57 -5.29
C ILE A 254 -10.05 -10.97 -4.02
N MET A 255 -9.74 -10.31 -2.91
CA MET A 255 -10.37 -10.63 -1.62
C MET A 255 -11.86 -10.28 -1.60
N ALA A 256 -12.28 -9.19 -2.26
CA ALA A 256 -13.70 -8.86 -2.41
C ALA A 256 -14.49 -9.97 -3.12
N LYS A 257 -13.92 -10.52 -4.20
CA LYS A 257 -14.51 -11.66 -4.93
C LYS A 257 -14.65 -12.88 -4.03
N GLU A 258 -13.59 -13.21 -3.30
CA GLU A 258 -13.58 -14.36 -2.39
C GLU A 258 -14.56 -14.19 -1.21
N PHE A 259 -14.66 -12.98 -0.65
CA PHE A 259 -15.63 -12.66 0.39
C PHE A 259 -17.07 -12.65 -0.11
N LEU A 260 -17.32 -12.17 -1.33
CA LEU A 260 -18.63 -12.23 -1.97
C LEU A 260 -19.11 -13.68 -2.08
N ASN A 261 -18.23 -14.58 -2.51
CA ASN A 261 -18.51 -16.01 -2.62
C ASN A 261 -18.70 -16.68 -1.25
N SER A 262 -18.11 -16.12 -0.19
CA SER A 262 -18.18 -16.66 1.17
C SER A 262 -19.33 -16.07 2.01
N CYS A 263 -20.05 -15.06 1.52
CA CYS A 263 -21.08 -14.36 2.31
C CYS A 263 -22.50 -14.92 2.11
N ASP A 264 -22.73 -16.14 2.59
CA ASP A 264 -24.05 -16.79 2.53
C ASP A 264 -25.12 -16.03 3.33
N SER A 265 -24.73 -15.36 4.40
CA SER A 265 -25.64 -14.61 5.28
C SER A 265 -25.87 -13.15 4.84
N CYS A 266 -25.20 -12.67 3.79
CA CYS A 266 -25.42 -11.32 3.27
C CYS A 266 -26.75 -11.24 2.52
N SER A 267 -27.47 -10.14 2.71
CA SER A 267 -28.57 -9.76 1.82
C SER A 267 -28.06 -9.45 0.40
N GLU A 268 -28.95 -9.49 -0.60
CA GLU A 268 -28.57 -9.16 -1.98
C GLU A 268 -28.07 -7.72 -2.13
N ASN A 269 -28.59 -6.78 -1.33
CA ASN A 269 -28.08 -5.41 -1.31
C ASN A 269 -26.64 -5.36 -0.79
N GLU A 270 -26.33 -6.09 0.29
CA GLU A 270 -24.97 -6.15 0.82
C GLU A 270 -23.99 -6.82 -0.15
N LYS A 271 -24.42 -7.90 -0.83
CA LYS A 271 -23.63 -8.52 -1.90
C LYS A 271 -23.36 -7.55 -3.04
N GLU A 272 -24.36 -6.72 -3.41
CA GLU A 272 -24.16 -5.69 -4.41
C GLU A 272 -23.17 -4.62 -3.98
N GLN A 273 -23.19 -4.18 -2.71
CA GLN A 273 -22.17 -3.27 -2.18
C GLN A 273 -20.76 -3.88 -2.26
N ILE A 274 -20.60 -5.18 -1.95
CA ILE A 274 -19.33 -5.89 -2.11
C ILE A 274 -18.89 -5.92 -3.59
N ARG A 275 -19.81 -6.18 -4.53
CA ARG A 275 -19.52 -6.13 -5.98
C ARG A 275 -19.08 -4.74 -6.43
N LEU A 276 -19.74 -3.68 -5.94
CA LEU A 276 -19.35 -2.31 -6.25
C LEU A 276 -17.94 -1.99 -5.73
N GLY A 277 -17.61 -2.40 -4.50
CA GLY A 277 -16.25 -2.25 -3.96
C GLY A 277 -15.19 -3.04 -4.75
N MET A 278 -15.56 -4.21 -5.28
CA MET A 278 -14.70 -5.00 -6.18
C MET A 278 -14.45 -4.24 -7.51
N ILE A 279 -15.50 -3.70 -8.13
CA ILE A 279 -15.42 -2.92 -9.38
C ILE A 279 -14.60 -1.64 -9.17
N GLU A 280 -14.81 -0.95 -8.05
CA GLU A 280 -14.03 0.24 -7.67
C GLU A 280 -12.54 -0.10 -7.51
N SER A 281 -12.22 -1.22 -6.85
CA SER A 281 -10.83 -1.68 -6.73
C SER A 281 -10.25 -2.00 -8.11
N GLU A 282 -11.02 -2.67 -8.98
CA GLU A 282 -10.58 -2.99 -10.33
C GLU A 282 -10.36 -1.74 -11.20
N SER A 283 -11.23 -0.73 -11.11
CA SER A 283 -11.10 0.50 -11.91
C SER A 283 -9.82 1.27 -11.60
N ARG A 284 -9.31 1.12 -10.36
CA ARG A 284 -8.07 1.74 -9.89
C ARG A 284 -6.81 1.00 -10.33
N VAL A 285 -6.91 -0.16 -11.00
CA VAL A 285 -5.75 -0.85 -11.56
C VAL A 285 -5.49 -0.36 -12.98
N ILE A 286 -4.40 0.37 -13.17
CA ILE A 286 -3.98 0.86 -14.50
C ILE A 286 -3.45 -0.34 -15.26
N ARG A 287 -4.23 -0.89 -16.21
CA ARG A 287 -3.81 -2.04 -17.03
C ARG A 287 -2.91 -1.65 -18.20
N LYS A 288 -2.98 -0.38 -18.63
CA LYS A 288 -2.19 0.16 -19.73
C LYS A 288 -1.75 1.57 -19.38
N THR A 289 -0.48 1.87 -19.58
CA THR A 289 0.09 3.21 -19.45
C THR A 289 0.30 3.79 -20.84
N ILE A 290 -0.16 5.01 -21.04
CA ILE A 290 0.08 5.76 -22.28
C ILE A 290 1.48 6.38 -22.19
N ILE A 291 2.36 6.00 -23.13
CA ILE A 291 3.70 6.58 -23.26
C ILE A 291 3.88 7.26 -24.63
N PRO A 292 4.85 8.17 -24.76
CA PRO A 292 5.26 8.69 -26.07
C PRO A 292 5.69 7.58 -27.04
N GLY A 293 5.21 7.65 -28.28
CA GLY A 293 5.72 6.85 -29.38
C GLY A 293 7.12 7.27 -29.84
N LYS A 294 7.74 6.48 -30.73
CA LYS A 294 9.12 6.70 -31.21
C LYS A 294 9.33 8.01 -31.98
N ASP A 295 8.28 8.56 -32.60
CA ASP A 295 8.30 9.83 -33.32
C ASP A 295 7.61 10.91 -32.47
N GLU A 296 8.08 11.09 -31.24
CA GLU A 296 7.60 12.14 -30.37
C GLU A 296 7.96 13.51 -30.98
N GLY A 297 6.94 14.33 -31.28
CA GLY A 297 7.17 15.67 -31.81
C GLY A 297 8.11 16.47 -30.90
N MET A 298 8.77 17.49 -31.44
CA MET A 298 9.79 18.29 -30.73
C MET A 298 9.32 18.77 -29.34
N GLU A 299 8.05 19.17 -29.22
CA GLU A 299 7.45 19.62 -27.96
C GLU A 299 7.41 18.54 -26.87
N ILE A 300 7.02 17.31 -27.22
CA ILE A 300 7.02 16.15 -26.31
C ILE A 300 8.44 15.82 -25.87
N SER A 301 9.38 15.80 -26.83
CA SER A 301 10.81 15.57 -26.54
C SER A 301 11.39 16.65 -25.62
N MET A 302 11.02 17.92 -25.82
CA MET A 302 11.44 19.04 -24.98
C MET A 302 10.90 18.91 -23.56
N LEU A 303 9.59 18.63 -23.40
CA LEU A 303 8.96 18.41 -22.09
C LEU A 303 9.64 17.30 -21.31
N ARG A 304 9.91 16.15 -21.94
CA ARG A 304 10.62 15.04 -21.30
C ARG A 304 12.02 15.42 -20.85
N THR A 305 12.74 16.18 -21.68
CA THR A 305 14.09 16.66 -21.36
C THR A 305 14.05 17.61 -20.16
N MET A 306 13.06 18.51 -20.10
CA MET A 306 12.85 19.40 -18.97
C MET A 306 12.48 18.61 -17.70
N ILE A 307 11.55 17.65 -17.78
CA ILE A 307 11.20 16.76 -16.68
C ILE A 307 12.46 16.06 -16.13
N LYS A 308 13.26 15.45 -17.01
CA LYS A 308 14.50 14.77 -16.61
C LYS A 308 15.51 15.72 -15.97
N SER A 309 15.61 16.95 -16.48
CA SER A 309 16.49 17.98 -15.91
C SER A 309 16.04 18.36 -14.49
N TYR A 310 14.74 18.54 -14.26
CA TYR A 310 14.20 18.80 -12.92
C TYR A 310 14.34 17.60 -11.98
N GLN A 311 14.18 16.37 -12.47
CA GLN A 311 14.45 15.16 -11.68
C GLN A 311 15.92 15.12 -11.22
N THR A 312 16.85 15.46 -12.12
CA THR A 312 18.28 15.57 -11.79
C THR A 312 18.51 16.68 -10.75
N LEU A 313 17.84 17.82 -10.87
CA LEU A 313 17.92 18.90 -9.88
C LEU A 313 17.40 18.44 -8.51
N ILE A 314 16.32 17.67 -8.45
CA ILE A 314 15.81 17.07 -7.21
C ILE A 314 16.86 16.16 -6.57
N GLU A 315 17.54 15.32 -7.35
CA GLU A 315 18.60 14.44 -6.82
C GLU A 315 19.78 15.23 -6.23
N LEU A 316 20.10 16.39 -6.81
CA LEU A 316 21.20 17.26 -6.37
C LEU A 316 20.81 18.26 -5.28
N THR A 317 19.51 18.47 -5.06
CA THR A 317 19.00 19.48 -4.12
C THR A 317 18.68 18.83 -2.77
N PRO A 318 19.33 19.26 -1.68
CA PRO A 318 18.96 18.80 -0.34
C PRO A 318 17.51 19.19 -0.02
N ASP A 319 16.88 18.43 0.88
CA ASP A 319 15.47 18.57 1.22
C ASP A 319 15.07 20.03 1.55
N GLY A 320 13.86 20.45 1.16
CA GLY A 320 13.34 21.79 1.45
C GLY A 320 12.43 22.36 0.37
N ALA A 321 12.17 23.67 0.45
CA ALA A 321 11.22 24.39 -0.41
C ALA A 321 11.57 24.29 -1.92
N SER A 322 12.86 24.32 -2.28
CA SER A 322 13.30 24.21 -3.67
C SER A 322 13.03 22.83 -4.29
N ARG A 323 13.19 21.76 -3.50
CA ARG A 323 12.85 20.40 -3.93
C ARG A 323 11.36 20.28 -4.27
N GLN A 324 10.50 20.86 -3.41
CA GLN A 324 9.05 20.91 -3.64
C GLN A 324 8.70 21.74 -4.89
N GLU A 325 9.37 22.87 -5.12
CA GLU A 325 9.15 23.69 -6.32
C GLU A 325 9.48 22.91 -7.61
N TYR A 326 10.62 22.21 -7.65
CA TYR A 326 10.99 21.38 -8.79
C TYR A 326 10.01 20.24 -9.01
N GLN A 327 9.53 19.63 -7.93
CA GLN A 327 8.53 18.58 -8.02
C GLN A 327 7.21 19.11 -8.63
N ASN A 328 6.73 20.27 -8.17
CA ASN A 328 5.54 20.90 -8.75
C ASN A 328 5.69 21.22 -10.25
N LYS A 329 6.90 21.60 -10.70
CA LYS A 329 7.19 21.81 -12.13
C LYS A 329 7.17 20.51 -12.93
N ILE A 330 7.74 19.43 -12.38
CA ILE A 330 7.65 18.09 -12.98
C ILE A 330 6.19 17.69 -13.17
N ASP A 331 5.36 17.87 -12.15
CA ASP A 331 3.95 17.47 -12.20
C ASP A 331 3.17 18.26 -13.25
N SER A 332 3.40 19.58 -13.31
CA SER A 332 2.80 20.45 -14.33
C SER A 332 3.20 20.02 -15.75
N MET A 333 4.48 19.73 -15.97
CA MET A 333 4.96 19.26 -17.28
C MET A 333 4.47 17.85 -17.62
N ASN A 334 4.34 16.96 -16.63
CA ASN A 334 3.74 15.64 -16.83
C ASN A 334 2.27 15.76 -17.27
N ALA A 335 1.50 16.64 -16.65
CA ALA A 335 0.13 16.92 -17.08
C ALA A 335 0.07 17.46 -18.52
N GLN A 336 0.96 18.41 -18.87
CA GLN A 336 1.08 18.91 -20.25
C GLN A 336 1.46 17.81 -21.23
N LEU A 337 2.43 16.98 -20.87
CA LEU A 337 2.89 15.83 -21.65
C LEU A 337 1.74 14.85 -21.92
N GLN A 338 0.94 14.51 -20.91
CA GLN A 338 -0.22 13.63 -21.08
C GLN A 338 -1.27 14.24 -22.03
N ASN A 339 -1.54 15.54 -21.92
CA ASN A 339 -2.45 16.24 -22.83
C ASN A 339 -1.95 16.22 -24.29
N LEU A 340 -0.67 16.49 -24.51
CA LEU A 340 -0.06 16.45 -25.85
C LEU A 340 -0.06 15.03 -26.42
N LEU A 341 0.19 14.02 -25.58
CA LEU A 341 0.11 12.62 -26.00
C LEU A 341 -1.30 12.25 -26.46
N ALA A 342 -2.32 12.62 -25.68
CA ALA A 342 -3.72 12.40 -26.03
C ALA A 342 -4.12 13.10 -27.35
N GLN A 343 -3.63 14.32 -27.59
CA GLN A 343 -3.95 15.09 -28.80
C GLN A 343 -3.18 14.63 -30.05
N SER A 344 -1.93 14.19 -29.88
CA SER A 344 -1.05 13.89 -31.02
C SER A 344 -1.42 12.62 -31.79
N GLY A 345 -2.20 11.71 -31.17
CA GLY A 345 -2.44 10.36 -31.70
C GLY A 345 -1.16 9.51 -31.80
N LYS A 346 -0.02 10.01 -31.32
CA LYS A 346 1.30 9.33 -31.36
C LYS A 346 1.62 8.57 -30.07
N ALA A 347 0.66 8.49 -29.16
CA ALA A 347 0.85 7.79 -27.91
C ALA A 347 0.76 6.27 -28.14
N VAL A 348 1.61 5.53 -27.43
CA VAL A 348 1.62 4.06 -27.46
C VAL A 348 1.12 3.57 -26.11
N GLU A 349 0.14 2.69 -26.14
CA GLU A 349 -0.28 1.96 -24.94
C GLU A 349 0.76 0.89 -24.61
N VAL A 350 1.35 0.96 -23.43
CA VAL A 350 2.20 -0.10 -22.89
C VAL A 350 1.44 -0.83 -21.79
N PRO A 351 1.30 -2.16 -21.88
CA PRO A 351 0.65 -2.92 -20.83
C PRO A 351 1.42 -2.80 -19.51
N SER A 352 0.67 -2.65 -18.43
CA SER A 352 1.22 -2.70 -17.08
C SER A 352 1.77 -4.08 -16.78
N LYS A 353 2.69 -4.14 -15.82
CA LYS A 353 3.44 -5.36 -15.50
C LYS A 353 3.16 -5.80 -14.07
N PHE A 354 3.39 -7.08 -13.81
CA PHE A 354 3.56 -7.58 -12.45
C PHE A 354 4.87 -7.07 -11.88
N TRP A 355 4.83 -6.60 -10.63
CA TRP A 355 6.02 -6.24 -9.88
C TRP A 355 6.42 -7.37 -8.93
N ASP A 356 7.68 -7.39 -8.51
CA ASP A 356 8.10 -8.33 -7.48
C ASP A 356 7.45 -7.94 -6.14
N ALA A 357 6.77 -8.93 -5.53
CA ALA A 357 6.04 -8.80 -4.28
C ALA A 357 6.84 -9.26 -3.06
N ASN A 358 8.05 -9.80 -3.25
CA ASN A 358 8.91 -10.17 -2.14
C ASN A 358 9.23 -8.92 -1.30
N PRO A 359 9.21 -9.02 0.04
CA PRO A 359 9.45 -7.89 0.90
C PRO A 359 10.93 -7.50 0.87
N GLU A 360 11.21 -6.21 1.03
CA GLU A 360 12.55 -5.75 1.31
C GLU A 360 12.94 -6.03 2.76
N GLY A 361 14.04 -6.76 2.93
CA GLY A 361 14.53 -7.19 4.24
C GLY A 361 13.76 -8.37 4.82
N THR A 362 14.28 -8.90 5.91
CA THR A 362 13.61 -9.94 6.72
C THR A 362 13.16 -9.32 8.02
N ARG A 363 11.96 -9.70 8.48
CA ARG A 363 11.42 -9.26 9.77
C ARG A 363 12.32 -9.67 10.93
#